data_AF-A0A3A0DKC3-F1
#
_entry.id   AF-A0A3A0DKC3-F1
#
_cell.length_a   1.000
_cell.length_b   1.000
_cell.length_c   1.000
_cell.angle_alpha   90.00
_cell.angle_beta   90.00
_cell.angle_gamma   90.00
#
_symmetry.space_group_name_H-M   'P 1'
#
loop_
_entity.id
_entity.type
_entity.pdbx_description
1 polymer ?
#
loop_
_entity_poly.entity_id
_entity_poly.type
_entity_poly.pdbx_seq_one_letter_code
_entity_poly.pdbx_strand_id
1 'polypeptide(L)'
;MLREQIQRRGLGEKNGFRWRGGEVSRIEGFSDAVFAFAVTLLVVSLEVPRNFEELLGTMRGFLAFGICFTFLVWIWYEHYIFFRRYGLQDGFTIVLNAILLFVVLFYIYPLKFLFTALVALFFNLAPPGDAIEIKANLAPALMIIYSLGFLAIFVIYLLLYLHAYRKRAALELNAIELVYARSDIYAALINIGVALLSILLASSGGVRSSFWAGIVYALNGPLHTIRGVATGKRIEKLQKQALALASPAT
;
A
#
# COMPACT_ATOMS: atom_id res chain seq x y z
N MET A 1 10.67 30.87 -1.55
CA MET A 1 10.93 31.21 -2.97
C MET A 1 11.00 29.98 -3.90
N LEU A 2 12.02 29.10 -3.86
CA LEU A 2 12.01 27.87 -4.70
C LEU A 2 10.99 26.81 -4.22
N ARG A 3 10.86 26.64 -2.90
CA ARG A 3 9.90 25.72 -2.27
C ARG A 3 8.44 26.13 -2.53
N GLU A 4 8.15 27.43 -2.55
CA GLU A 4 6.85 27.99 -2.93
C GLU A 4 6.58 27.85 -4.43
N GLN A 5 7.59 27.97 -5.29
CA GLN A 5 7.45 27.73 -6.73
C GLN A 5 7.24 26.23 -7.04
N ILE A 6 7.79 25.32 -6.23
CA ILE A 6 7.53 23.88 -6.33
C ILE A 6 6.15 23.53 -5.74
N GLN A 7 5.71 24.19 -4.67
CA GLN A 7 4.34 24.08 -4.16
C GLN A 7 3.30 24.65 -5.15
N ARG A 8 3.62 25.77 -5.82
CA ARG A 8 2.79 26.36 -6.88
C ARG A 8 2.83 25.59 -8.20
N ARG A 9 3.93 24.88 -8.48
CA ARG A 9 3.98 23.87 -9.54
C ARG A 9 3.49 22.54 -8.96
N GLY A 10 2.23 22.51 -8.53
CA GLY A 10 1.64 21.32 -7.92
C GLY A 10 1.92 20.08 -8.78
N LEU A 11 2.74 19.16 -8.28
CA LEU A 11 2.93 17.85 -8.91
C LEU A 11 1.58 17.13 -9.10
N GLY A 12 0.61 17.44 -8.23
CA GLY A 12 -0.79 17.05 -8.36
C GLY A 12 -1.61 17.78 -9.43
N GLU A 13 -1.45 19.11 -9.51
CA GLU A 13 -2.20 19.94 -10.45
C GLU A 13 -1.90 19.60 -11.91
N LYS A 14 -0.67 19.15 -12.20
CA LYS A 14 -0.25 18.72 -13.55
C LYS A 14 -1.12 17.64 -14.18
N ASN A 15 -1.80 16.82 -13.37
CA ASN A 15 -2.65 15.73 -13.85
C ASN A 15 -4.16 16.03 -13.73
N GLY A 16 -4.53 17.30 -13.49
CA GLY A 16 -5.93 17.72 -13.32
C GLY A 16 -6.53 17.40 -11.94
N PHE A 17 -5.71 17.05 -10.95
CA PHE A 17 -6.16 16.81 -9.58
C PHE A 17 -5.64 17.90 -8.63
N ARG A 18 -6.53 18.69 -8.03
CA ARG A 18 -6.16 19.72 -7.05
C ARG A 18 -5.83 19.07 -5.72
N TRP A 19 -4.61 19.27 -5.22
CA TRP A 19 -4.24 18.79 -3.89
C TRP A 19 -4.82 19.71 -2.83
N ARG A 20 -5.62 19.14 -1.93
CA ARG A 20 -6.30 19.86 -0.85
C ARG A 20 -5.52 19.82 0.47
N GLY A 21 -4.61 18.86 0.62
CA GLY A 21 -3.64 18.87 1.71
C GLY A 21 -2.67 20.03 1.52
N GLY A 22 -2.55 20.88 2.54
CA GLY A 22 -1.70 22.07 2.56
C GLY A 22 -0.40 21.83 3.33
N GLU A 23 -0.27 22.47 4.48
CA GLU A 23 0.78 22.14 5.45
C GLU A 23 0.53 20.77 6.09
N VAL A 24 1.58 20.16 6.65
CA VAL A 24 1.48 18.87 7.34
C VAL A 24 0.58 19.03 8.56
N SER A 25 -0.56 18.34 8.55
CA SER A 25 -1.47 18.33 9.68
C SER A 25 -0.94 17.49 10.84
N ARG A 26 -1.52 17.64 12.04
CA ARG A 26 -1.15 16.82 13.21
C ARG A 26 -1.35 15.33 12.98
N ILE A 27 -2.40 14.95 12.24
CA ILE A 27 -2.66 13.55 11.88
C ILE A 27 -1.62 13.01 10.91
N GLU A 28 -1.21 13.80 9.91
CA GLU A 28 -0.12 13.45 9.00
C GLU A 28 1.20 13.29 9.77
N GLY A 29 1.57 14.28 10.60
CA GLY A 29 2.81 14.24 11.38
C GLY A 29 2.87 13.08 12.39
N PHE A 30 1.75 12.75 13.04
CA PHE A 30 1.68 11.55 13.89
C PHE A 30 1.85 10.26 13.07
N SER A 31 1.21 10.19 11.90
CA SER A 31 1.31 9.02 11.02
C SER A 31 2.74 8.83 10.51
N ASP A 32 3.41 9.91 10.08
CA ASP A 32 4.80 9.90 9.64
C ASP A 32 5.74 9.39 10.74
N ALA A 33 5.53 9.83 11.98
CA ALA A 33 6.29 9.35 13.13
C ALA A 33 6.09 7.85 13.36
N VAL A 34 4.87 7.35 13.22
CA VAL A 34 4.57 5.91 13.36
C VAL A 34 5.18 5.09 12.22
N PHE A 35 5.13 5.56 10.98
CA PHE A 35 5.79 4.87 9.85
C PHE A 35 7.32 4.87 9.99
N ALA A 36 7.92 5.98 10.43
CA ALA A 36 9.34 6.04 10.72
C ALA A 36 9.72 5.05 11.83
N PHE A 37 8.93 4.99 12.90
CA PHE A 37 9.12 4.03 13.99
C PHE A 37 8.95 2.57 13.52
N ALA A 38 7.99 2.30 12.64
CA ALA A 38 7.80 0.98 12.05
C ALA A 38 9.04 0.52 11.26
N VAL A 39 9.62 1.43 10.47
CA VAL A 39 10.87 1.19 9.74
C VAL A 39 12.04 0.97 10.70
N THR A 40 12.17 1.74 11.77
CA THR A 40 13.25 1.54 12.75
C THR A 40 13.10 0.22 13.50
N LEU A 41 11.89 -0.19 13.90
CA LEU A 41 11.66 -1.51 14.51
C LEU A 41 12.05 -2.65 13.57
N LEU A 42 11.77 -2.50 12.27
CA LEU A 42 12.16 -3.48 11.26
C LEU A 42 13.69 -3.61 11.20
N VAL A 43 14.45 -2.51 11.23
CA VAL A 43 15.93 -2.51 11.24
C VAL A 43 16.49 -3.05 12.55
N VAL A 44 15.99 -2.55 13.69
CA VAL A 44 16.49 -2.88 15.04
C VAL A 44 16.29 -4.36 15.37
N SER A 45 15.34 -5.02 14.71
CA SER A 45 15.15 -6.47 14.84
C SER A 45 16.24 -7.32 14.16
N LEU A 46 17.24 -6.71 13.51
CA LEU A 46 18.41 -7.41 12.99
C LEU A 46 19.48 -7.50 14.09
N GLU A 47 19.96 -8.71 14.36
CA GLU A 47 21.03 -8.93 15.34
C GLU A 47 22.35 -8.35 14.82
N VAL A 48 23.13 -7.76 15.72
CA VAL A 48 24.46 -7.25 15.39
C VAL A 48 25.44 -8.43 15.33
N PRO A 49 26.04 -8.73 14.16
CA PRO A 49 26.92 -9.88 14.00
C PRO A 49 28.22 -9.69 14.80
N ARG A 50 28.70 -10.76 15.43
CA ARG A 50 29.91 -10.79 16.27
C ARG A 50 31.14 -11.27 15.52
N ASN A 51 30.96 -11.94 14.38
CA ASN A 51 32.02 -12.46 13.52
C ASN A 51 31.63 -12.38 12.04
N PHE A 52 32.57 -12.71 11.15
CA PHE A 52 32.37 -12.59 9.71
C PHE A 52 31.35 -13.60 9.15
N GLU A 53 31.23 -14.79 9.74
CA GLU A 53 30.24 -15.78 9.33
C GLU A 53 28.81 -15.31 9.63
N GLU A 54 28.59 -14.75 10.83
CA GLU A 54 27.34 -14.11 11.22
C GLU A 54 27.01 -12.88 10.33
N LEU A 55 28.03 -12.11 9.94
CA LEU A 55 27.85 -10.98 9.01
C LEU A 55 27.36 -11.46 7.64
N LEU A 56 27.96 -12.51 7.08
CA LEU A 56 27.50 -13.11 5.82
C LEU A 56 26.06 -13.63 5.93
N GLY A 57 25.70 -14.22 7.07
CA GLY A 57 24.32 -14.62 7.37
C GLY A 57 23.34 -13.45 7.38
N THR A 58 23.72 -12.36 8.05
CA THR A 58 22.94 -11.13 8.15
C THR A 58 22.73 -10.47 6.78
N MET A 59 23.78 -10.45 5.93
CA MET A 59 23.70 -9.90 4.56
C MET A 59 22.70 -10.65 3.68
N ARG A 60 22.49 -11.96 3.89
CA ARG A 60 21.45 -12.73 3.17
C ARG A 60 20.04 -12.32 3.60
N GLY A 61 19.84 -12.09 4.89
CA GLY A 61 18.57 -11.58 5.45
C GLY A 61 18.22 -10.14 5.03
N PHE A 62 19.21 -9.39 4.54
CA PHE A 62 19.03 -8.00 4.10
C PHE A 62 18.06 -7.87 2.91
N LEU A 63 17.94 -8.89 2.06
CA LEU A 63 16.96 -8.89 0.96
C LEU A 63 15.52 -8.91 1.48
N ALA A 64 15.22 -9.78 2.45
CA ALA A 64 13.89 -9.83 3.09
C ALA A 64 13.55 -8.52 3.80
N PHE A 65 14.54 -7.93 4.47
CA PHE A 65 14.43 -6.58 5.04
C PHE A 65 14.09 -5.54 3.97
N GLY A 66 14.81 -5.51 2.84
CA GLY A 66 14.58 -4.57 1.74
C GLY A 66 13.18 -4.69 1.14
N ILE A 67 12.65 -5.92 1.01
CA ILE A 67 11.27 -6.15 0.58
C ILE A 67 10.28 -5.57 1.60
N CYS A 68 10.43 -5.89 2.88
CA CYS A 68 9.56 -5.36 3.95
C CYS A 68 9.58 -3.82 3.99
N PHE A 69 10.77 -3.23 3.91
CA PHE A 69 10.96 -1.78 3.84
C PHE A 69 10.19 -1.17 2.67
N THR A 70 10.30 -1.78 1.48
CA THR A 70 9.58 -1.32 0.28
C THR A 70 8.06 -1.36 0.48
N PHE A 71 7.53 -2.41 1.11
CA PHE A 71 6.10 -2.48 1.45
C PHE A 71 5.67 -1.39 2.43
N LEU A 72 6.44 -1.12 3.49
CA LEU A 72 6.14 -0.05 4.43
C LEU A 72 6.16 1.33 3.77
N VAL A 73 7.17 1.61 2.95
CA VAL A 73 7.25 2.86 2.18
C VAL A 73 6.10 2.99 1.19
N TRP A 74 5.69 1.88 0.56
CA TRP A 74 4.54 1.89 -0.34
C TRP A 74 3.24 2.21 0.40
N ILE A 75 2.98 1.59 1.56
CA ILE A 75 1.79 1.89 2.38
C ILE A 75 1.81 3.35 2.85
N TRP A 76 2.98 3.85 3.28
CA TRP A 76 3.16 5.25 3.63
C TRP A 76 2.89 6.18 2.44
N TYR A 77 3.33 5.81 1.24
CA TYR A 77 3.09 6.59 0.03
C TYR A 77 1.59 6.67 -0.32
N GLU A 78 0.85 5.57 -0.22
CA GLU A 78 -0.62 5.56 -0.40
C GLU A 78 -1.31 6.47 0.62
N HIS A 79 -0.86 6.43 1.88
CA HIS A 79 -1.34 7.29 2.95
C HIS A 79 -1.09 8.77 2.63
N TYR A 80 0.16 9.09 2.28
CA TYR A 80 0.56 10.42 1.84
C TYR A 80 -0.34 10.91 0.69
N ILE A 81 -0.51 10.12 -0.37
CA ILE A 81 -1.36 10.50 -1.51
C ILE A 81 -2.80 10.75 -1.10
N PHE A 82 -3.39 9.92 -0.23
CA PHE A 82 -4.74 10.13 0.28
C PHE A 82 -4.88 11.49 1.00
N PHE A 83 -4.00 11.78 1.96
CA PHE A 83 -4.06 13.02 2.74
C PHE A 83 -3.77 14.25 1.88
N ARG A 84 -2.82 14.16 0.94
CA ARG A 84 -2.55 15.26 -0.02
C ARG A 84 -3.74 15.53 -0.95
N ARG A 85 -4.43 14.49 -1.43
CA ARG A 85 -5.56 14.64 -2.34
C ARG A 85 -6.78 15.26 -1.66
N TYR A 86 -7.17 14.73 -0.50
CA TYR A 86 -8.47 15.06 0.10
C TYR A 86 -8.39 15.97 1.32
N GLY A 87 -7.24 16.05 2.02
CA GLY A 87 -7.06 16.94 3.18
C GLY A 87 -8.06 16.71 4.32
N LEU A 88 -8.63 15.50 4.43
CA LEU A 88 -9.67 15.19 5.42
C LEU A 88 -9.08 15.04 6.83
N GLN A 89 -9.72 15.68 7.81
CA GLN A 89 -9.30 15.67 9.22
C GLN A 89 -10.46 15.42 10.20
N ASP A 90 -11.59 14.90 9.70
CA ASP A 90 -12.74 14.60 10.56
C ASP A 90 -12.55 13.32 11.39
N GLY A 91 -13.39 13.16 12.42
CA GLY A 91 -13.29 12.06 13.39
C GLY A 91 -13.30 10.66 12.77
N PHE A 92 -14.05 10.45 11.68
CA PHE A 92 -14.07 9.16 10.99
C PHE A 92 -12.72 8.85 10.33
N THR A 93 -12.14 9.83 9.65
CA THR A 93 -10.79 9.72 9.08
C THR A 93 -9.73 9.47 10.16
N ILE A 94 -9.84 10.15 11.31
CA ILE A 94 -8.92 9.96 12.45
C ILE A 94 -8.97 8.52 12.97
N VAL A 95 -10.17 7.97 13.19
CA VAL A 95 -10.34 6.60 13.70
C VAL A 95 -9.82 5.58 12.70
N LEU A 96 -10.16 5.70 11.42
CA LEU A 96 -9.66 4.79 10.39
C LEU A 96 -8.14 4.87 10.23
N ASN A 97 -7.57 6.07 10.30
CA ASN A 97 -6.13 6.26 10.28
C ASN A 97 -5.45 5.59 11.49
N ALA A 98 -6.00 5.75 12.69
CA ALA A 98 -5.47 5.08 13.88
C ALA A 98 -5.51 3.55 13.74
N ILE A 99 -6.61 3.00 13.20
CA ILE A 99 -6.72 1.56 12.93
C ILE A 99 -5.70 1.11 11.87
N LEU A 100 -5.49 1.90 10.80
CA LEU A 100 -4.46 1.61 9.79
C LEU A 100 -3.07 1.53 10.42
N LEU A 101 -2.69 2.53 11.22
CA LEU A 101 -1.40 2.57 11.89
C LEU A 101 -1.22 1.40 12.86
N PHE A 102 -2.27 1.04 13.60
CA PHE A 102 -2.26 -0.13 14.47
C PHE A 102 -2.01 -1.43 13.69
N VAL A 103 -2.72 -1.64 12.58
CA VAL A 103 -2.53 -2.81 11.71
C VAL A 103 -1.11 -2.84 11.14
N VAL A 104 -0.60 -1.71 10.65
CA VAL A 104 0.78 -1.62 10.14
C VAL A 104 1.78 -2.04 11.20
N LEU A 105 1.68 -1.49 12.42
CA LEU A 105 2.59 -1.83 13.53
C LEU A 105 2.50 -3.31 13.93
N PHE A 106 1.29 -3.85 14.04
CA PHE A 106 1.07 -5.24 14.42
C PHE A 106 1.67 -6.22 13.40
N TYR A 107 1.61 -5.89 12.10
CA TYR A 107 2.05 -6.77 11.03
C TYR A 107 3.54 -6.65 10.66
N ILE A 108 4.34 -5.81 11.32
CA ILE A 108 5.79 -5.68 11.02
C ILE A 108 6.52 -7.01 11.18
N TYR A 109 6.42 -7.64 12.36
CA TYR A 109 7.14 -8.88 12.65
C TYR A 109 6.64 -10.06 11.82
N PRO A 110 5.31 -10.27 11.68
CA PRO A 110 4.80 -11.24 10.72
C PRO A 110 5.38 -11.02 9.32
N LEU A 111 5.36 -9.78 8.81
CA LEU A 111 5.82 -9.51 7.44
C LEU A 111 7.30 -9.88 7.26
N LYS A 112 8.14 -9.55 8.26
CA LYS A 112 9.55 -9.96 8.29
C LYS A 112 9.69 -11.48 8.26
N PHE A 113 8.93 -12.21 9.08
CA PHE A 113 8.94 -13.68 9.09
C PHE A 113 8.62 -14.26 7.71
N LEU A 114 7.55 -13.78 7.07
CA LEU A 114 7.14 -14.25 5.75
C LEU A 114 8.25 -14.05 4.71
N PHE A 115 8.75 -12.82 4.58
CA PHE A 115 9.70 -12.54 3.52
C PHE A 115 11.06 -13.18 3.74
N THR A 116 11.49 -13.39 4.99
CA THR A 116 12.67 -14.21 5.26
C THR A 116 12.46 -15.65 4.79
N ALA A 117 11.28 -16.23 5.06
CA ALA A 117 10.96 -17.58 4.59
C ALA A 117 10.86 -17.67 3.06
N LEU A 118 10.24 -16.68 2.40
CA LEU A 118 10.13 -16.64 0.94
C LEU A 118 11.48 -16.43 0.26
N VAL A 119 12.35 -15.57 0.81
CA VAL A 119 13.70 -15.35 0.28
C VAL A 119 14.54 -16.63 0.41
N ALA A 120 14.44 -17.32 1.55
CA ALA A 120 15.07 -18.62 1.73
C ALA A 120 14.56 -19.64 0.70
N LEU A 121 13.24 -19.71 0.49
CA LEU A 121 12.60 -20.65 -0.45
C LEU A 121 12.98 -20.38 -1.92
N PHE A 122 12.93 -19.14 -2.37
CA PHE A 122 13.08 -18.80 -3.80
C PHE A 122 14.52 -18.50 -4.22
N PHE A 123 15.35 -17.99 -3.32
CA PHE A 123 16.72 -17.56 -3.64
C PHE A 123 17.79 -18.42 -2.96
N ASN A 124 17.40 -19.40 -2.13
CA ASN A 124 18.33 -20.21 -1.34
C ASN A 124 19.26 -19.36 -0.46
N LEU A 125 18.75 -18.22 0.03
CA LEU A 125 19.47 -17.24 0.85
C LEU A 125 19.05 -17.32 2.32
N ALA A 126 18.92 -18.52 2.87
CA ALA A 126 18.64 -18.67 4.30
C ALA A 126 19.83 -18.16 5.15
N PRO A 127 19.56 -17.43 6.26
CA PRO A 127 20.59 -17.18 7.27
C PRO A 127 21.09 -18.53 7.84
N PRO A 128 22.40 -18.73 8.02
CA PRO A 128 22.93 -19.90 8.72
C PRO A 128 22.35 -19.98 10.14
N GLY A 129 21.79 -21.13 10.52
CA GLY A 129 21.23 -21.35 11.88
C GLY A 129 19.74 -21.03 12.04
N ASP A 130 19.16 -20.21 11.17
CA ASP A 130 17.73 -19.84 11.16
C ASP A 130 17.03 -20.35 9.88
N ALA A 131 17.09 -21.67 9.65
CA ALA A 131 16.18 -22.26 8.67
C ALA A 131 14.75 -22.10 9.21
N ILE A 132 14.01 -21.11 8.69
CA ILE A 132 12.59 -20.93 9.02
C ILE A 132 11.84 -22.16 8.49
N GLU A 133 11.71 -23.17 9.33
CA GLU A 133 11.02 -24.40 8.99
C GLU A 133 9.51 -24.19 9.17
N ILE A 134 8.85 -23.81 8.08
CA ILE A 134 7.39 -23.76 8.04
C ILE A 134 6.89 -25.20 7.90
N LYS A 135 6.39 -25.78 9.00
CA LYS A 135 5.72 -27.08 8.93
C LYS A 135 4.61 -27.03 7.88
N ALA A 136 4.56 -28.04 7.02
CA ALA A 136 3.63 -28.12 5.90
C ALA A 136 2.15 -27.91 6.30
N ASN A 137 1.77 -28.37 7.49
CA ASN A 137 0.41 -28.21 8.03
C ASN A 137 0.08 -26.78 8.51
N LEU A 138 1.09 -25.94 8.74
CA LEU A 138 0.91 -24.54 9.16
C LEU A 138 0.92 -23.55 8.00
N ALA A 139 1.34 -23.96 6.80
CA ALA A 139 1.35 -23.11 5.62
C ALA A 139 -0.02 -22.48 5.27
N PRO A 140 -1.18 -23.17 5.40
CA PRO A 140 -2.48 -22.55 5.21
C PRO A 140 -2.77 -21.43 6.21
N ALA A 141 -2.51 -21.67 7.50
CA ALA A 141 -2.72 -20.68 8.55
C ALA A 141 -1.84 -19.45 8.34
N LEU A 142 -0.60 -19.68 7.93
CA LEU A 142 0.35 -18.64 7.58
C LEU A 142 -0.21 -17.73 6.47
N MET A 143 -0.68 -18.33 5.37
CA MET A 143 -1.29 -17.57 4.27
C MET A 143 -2.51 -16.78 4.71
N ILE A 144 -3.41 -17.38 5.50
CA ILE A 144 -4.61 -16.70 6.01
C ILE A 144 -4.23 -15.49 6.86
N ILE A 145 -3.26 -15.63 7.78
CA ILE A 145 -2.81 -14.53 8.64
C ILE A 145 -2.31 -13.35 7.79
N TYR A 146 -1.46 -13.59 6.80
CA TYR A 146 -0.95 -12.52 5.93
C TYR A 146 -2.02 -11.90 5.05
N SER A 147 -2.92 -12.72 4.50
CA SER A 147 -4.02 -12.23 3.70
C SER A 147 -5.01 -11.40 4.51
N LEU A 148 -5.22 -11.71 5.79
CA LEU A 148 -6.03 -10.89 6.70
C LEU A 148 -5.41 -9.52 6.96
N GLY A 149 -4.09 -9.44 7.17
CA GLY A 149 -3.40 -8.16 7.32
C GLY A 149 -3.51 -7.28 6.07
N PHE A 150 -3.23 -7.88 4.91
CA PHE A 150 -3.39 -7.20 3.61
C PHE A 150 -4.84 -6.75 3.38
N LEU A 151 -5.81 -7.64 3.64
CA LEU A 151 -7.24 -7.34 3.55
C LEU A 151 -7.64 -6.17 4.46
N ALA A 152 -7.19 -6.17 5.71
CA ALA A 152 -7.49 -5.12 6.68
C ALA A 152 -7.01 -3.75 6.17
N ILE A 153 -5.78 -3.65 5.69
CA ILE A 153 -5.22 -2.41 5.12
C ILE A 153 -6.10 -1.89 3.97
N PHE A 154 -6.47 -2.74 3.01
CA PHE A 154 -7.24 -2.30 1.85
C PHE A 154 -8.72 -2.08 2.14
N VAL A 155 -9.31 -2.74 3.14
CA VAL A 155 -10.63 -2.39 3.65
C VAL A 155 -10.61 -1.00 4.27
N ILE A 156 -9.58 -0.65 5.04
CA ILE A 156 -9.44 0.68 5.63
C ILE A 156 -9.30 1.75 4.53
N TYR A 157 -8.43 1.51 3.54
CA TYR A 157 -8.32 2.42 2.39
C TYR A 157 -9.63 2.53 1.61
N LEU A 158 -10.34 1.43 1.37
CA LEU A 158 -11.67 1.46 0.74
C LEU A 158 -12.62 2.37 1.51
N LEU A 159 -12.69 2.23 2.84
CA LEU A 159 -13.55 3.06 3.69
C LEU A 159 -13.14 4.55 3.65
N LEU A 160 -11.83 4.84 3.68
CA LEU A 160 -11.28 6.19 3.55
C LEU A 160 -11.65 6.83 2.20
N TYR A 161 -11.46 6.11 1.08
CA TYR A 161 -11.80 6.62 -0.26
C TYR A 161 -13.32 6.72 -0.47
N LEU A 162 -14.11 5.79 0.07
CA LEU A 162 -15.57 5.89 0.04
C LEU A 162 -16.05 7.12 0.84
N HIS A 163 -15.44 7.40 1.98
CA HIS A 163 -15.73 8.59 2.77
C HIS A 163 -15.39 9.88 2.02
N ALA A 164 -14.21 9.95 1.42
CA ALA A 164 -13.82 11.06 0.56
C ALA A 164 -14.79 11.24 -0.62
N TYR A 165 -15.20 10.14 -1.27
CA TYR A 165 -16.16 10.17 -2.37
C TYR A 165 -17.58 10.58 -1.93
N ARG A 166 -18.00 10.23 -0.72
CA ARG A 166 -19.27 10.72 -0.13
C ARG A 166 -19.21 12.23 0.11
N LYS A 167 -18.05 12.75 0.52
CA LYS A 167 -17.80 14.19 0.71
C LYS A 167 -17.47 14.95 -0.58
N ARG A 168 -17.63 14.35 -1.76
CA ARG A 168 -17.26 14.95 -3.05
C ARG A 168 -17.83 16.35 -3.30
N ALA A 169 -19.03 16.65 -2.81
CA ALA A 169 -19.64 17.97 -2.96
C ALA A 169 -18.95 19.02 -2.08
N ALA A 170 -18.74 18.69 -0.80
CA ALA A 170 -18.01 19.55 0.14
C ALA A 170 -16.53 19.73 -0.24
N LEU A 171 -15.94 18.74 -0.90
CA LEU A 171 -14.58 18.80 -1.45
C LEU A 171 -14.53 19.50 -2.81
N GLU A 172 -15.68 19.84 -3.42
CA GLU A 172 -15.77 20.41 -4.76
C GLU A 172 -14.96 19.61 -5.79
N LEU A 173 -15.16 18.28 -5.80
CA LEU A 173 -14.42 17.43 -6.74
C LEU A 173 -14.90 17.69 -8.18
N ASN A 174 -13.97 18.04 -9.05
CA ASN A 174 -14.24 18.18 -10.48
C ASN A 174 -14.39 16.80 -11.17
N ALA A 175 -14.76 16.80 -12.45
CA ALA A 175 -15.00 15.56 -13.20
C ALA A 175 -13.76 14.63 -13.27
N ILE A 176 -12.56 15.19 -13.39
CA ILE A 176 -11.30 14.42 -13.42
C ILE A 176 -11.02 13.83 -12.03
N GLU A 177 -11.18 14.63 -10.98
CA GLU A 177 -10.99 14.19 -9.59
C GLU A 177 -11.97 13.09 -9.19
N LEU A 178 -13.22 13.14 -9.68
CA LEU A 178 -14.19 12.08 -9.49
C LEU A 178 -13.76 10.77 -10.16
N VAL A 179 -13.12 10.84 -11.33
CA VAL A 179 -12.57 9.65 -12.00
C VAL A 179 -11.43 9.05 -11.18
N TYR A 180 -10.51 9.88 -10.65
CA TYR A 180 -9.46 9.42 -9.75
C TYR A 180 -10.02 8.81 -8.47
N ALA A 181 -10.95 9.47 -7.79
CA ALA A 181 -11.55 8.97 -6.56
C ALA A 181 -12.25 7.61 -6.75
N ARG A 182 -12.96 7.43 -7.88
CA ARG A 182 -13.54 6.12 -8.24
C ARG A 182 -12.46 5.09 -8.55
N SER A 183 -11.39 5.51 -9.24
CA SER A 183 -10.27 4.62 -9.55
C SER A 183 -9.56 4.12 -8.28
N ASP A 184 -9.39 4.98 -7.27
CA ASP A 184 -8.83 4.61 -5.99
C ASP A 184 -9.73 3.59 -5.25
N ILE A 185 -11.06 3.77 -5.29
CA ILE A 185 -12.03 2.80 -4.77
C ILE A 185 -11.88 1.44 -5.49
N TYR A 186 -11.81 1.44 -6.82
CA TYR A 186 -11.60 0.21 -7.57
C TYR A 186 -10.25 -0.45 -7.28
N ALA A 187 -9.21 0.32 -7.03
CA ALA A 187 -7.90 -0.21 -6.62
C ALA A 187 -8.02 -0.99 -5.31
N ALA A 188 -8.68 -0.41 -4.31
CA ALA A 188 -8.90 -1.06 -3.03
C ALA A 188 -9.76 -2.32 -3.17
N LEU A 189 -10.82 -2.28 -3.99
CA LEU A 189 -11.66 -3.45 -4.26
C LEU A 189 -10.91 -4.59 -4.97
N ILE A 190 -10.03 -4.28 -5.92
CA ILE A 190 -9.16 -5.28 -6.58
C ILE A 190 -8.29 -5.98 -5.53
N ASN A 191 -7.60 -5.21 -4.69
CA ASN A 191 -6.74 -5.75 -3.65
C ASN A 191 -7.53 -6.61 -2.65
N ILE A 192 -8.71 -6.16 -2.23
CA ILE A 192 -9.64 -6.94 -1.38
C ILE A 192 -10.03 -8.26 -2.06
N GLY A 193 -10.43 -8.21 -3.34
CA GLY A 193 -10.80 -9.41 -4.10
C GLY A 193 -9.66 -10.43 -4.19
N VAL A 194 -8.44 -9.97 -4.45
CA VAL A 194 -7.24 -10.82 -4.47
C VAL A 194 -6.96 -11.44 -3.11
N ALA A 195 -7.09 -10.68 -2.03
CA ALA A 195 -6.89 -11.18 -0.67
C ALA A 195 -7.95 -12.23 -0.28
N LEU A 196 -9.22 -11.98 -0.59
CA LEU A 196 -10.30 -12.94 -0.34
C LEU A 196 -10.11 -14.22 -1.15
N LEU A 197 -9.67 -14.12 -2.40
CA LEU A 197 -9.34 -15.29 -3.21
C LEU A 197 -8.16 -16.09 -2.61
N SER A 198 -7.14 -15.41 -2.11
CA SER A 198 -6.02 -16.06 -1.41
C SER A 198 -6.48 -16.80 -0.15
N ILE A 199 -7.32 -16.15 0.68
CA ILE A 199 -7.92 -16.77 1.88
C ILE A 199 -8.75 -18.00 1.51
N LEU A 200 -9.56 -17.91 0.46
CA LEU A 200 -10.39 -19.02 -0.01
C LEU A 200 -9.53 -20.21 -0.45
N LEU A 201 -8.47 -19.97 -1.23
CA LEU A 201 -7.53 -21.01 -1.65
C LEU A 201 -6.81 -21.63 -0.45
N ALA A 202 -6.31 -20.81 0.47
CA ALA A 202 -5.64 -21.31 1.67
C ALA A 202 -6.59 -22.13 2.56
N SER A 203 -7.86 -21.74 2.66
CA SER A 203 -8.89 -22.43 3.47
C SER A 203 -9.24 -23.82 2.94
N SER A 204 -8.99 -24.09 1.65
CA SER A 204 -9.14 -25.44 1.08
C SER A 204 -8.11 -26.45 1.59
N GLY A 205 -7.06 -25.97 2.28
CA GLY A 205 -6.06 -26.80 2.94
C GLY A 205 -4.98 -27.37 2.02
N GLY A 206 -3.90 -27.84 2.63
CA GLY A 206 -2.77 -28.48 1.94
C GLY A 206 -1.72 -27.51 1.37
N VAL A 207 -0.47 -27.98 1.28
CA VAL A 207 0.70 -27.18 0.85
C VAL A 207 0.52 -26.60 -0.55
N ARG A 208 -0.03 -27.40 -1.49
CA ARG A 208 -0.24 -26.96 -2.88
C ARG A 208 -1.23 -25.79 -2.95
N SER A 209 -2.30 -25.83 -2.18
CA SER A 209 -3.30 -24.75 -2.15
C SER A 209 -2.73 -23.50 -1.50
N SER A 210 -1.90 -23.63 -0.46
CA SER A 210 -1.16 -22.50 0.14
C SER A 210 -0.19 -21.85 -0.84
N PHE A 211 0.50 -22.64 -1.67
CA PHE A 211 1.36 -22.10 -2.73
C PHE A 211 0.55 -21.25 -3.73
N TRP A 212 -0.57 -21.79 -4.24
CA TRP A 212 -1.44 -21.04 -5.14
C TRP A 212 -2.09 -19.81 -4.50
N ALA A 213 -2.40 -19.87 -3.19
CA ALA A 213 -2.86 -18.72 -2.44
C ALA A 213 -1.84 -17.57 -2.47
N GLY A 214 -0.54 -17.87 -2.44
CA GLY A 214 0.53 -16.88 -2.62
C GLY A 214 0.62 -16.36 -4.06
N ILE A 215 0.58 -17.25 -5.05
CA ILE A 215 0.70 -16.88 -6.47
C ILE A 215 -0.43 -15.95 -6.95
N VAL A 216 -1.63 -16.06 -6.36
CA VAL A 216 -2.76 -15.18 -6.67
C VAL A 216 -2.44 -13.69 -6.49
N TYR A 217 -1.51 -13.32 -5.61
CA TYR A 217 -1.10 -11.92 -5.46
C TYR A 217 -0.43 -11.33 -6.70
N ALA A 218 0.13 -12.16 -7.59
CA ALA A 218 0.68 -11.72 -8.87
C ALA A 218 -0.40 -11.10 -9.79
N LEU A 219 -1.69 -11.41 -9.58
CA LEU A 219 -2.79 -10.81 -10.32
C LEU A 219 -2.93 -9.30 -10.10
N ASN A 220 -2.40 -8.76 -9.00
CA ASN A 220 -2.46 -7.32 -8.73
C ASN A 220 -1.79 -6.51 -9.86
N GLY A 221 -0.66 -6.96 -10.41
CA GLY A 221 0.04 -6.25 -11.48
C GLY A 221 -0.84 -6.01 -12.71
N PRO A 222 -1.33 -7.08 -13.38
CA PRO A 222 -2.23 -6.97 -14.52
C PRO A 222 -3.52 -6.21 -14.19
N LEU A 223 -4.17 -6.48 -13.05
CA LEU A 223 -5.43 -5.84 -12.68
C LEU A 223 -5.28 -4.33 -12.46
N HIS A 224 -4.21 -3.89 -11.78
CA HIS A 224 -3.92 -2.46 -11.61
C HIS A 224 -3.49 -1.79 -12.91
N THR A 225 -2.81 -2.51 -13.80
CA THR A 225 -2.46 -2.00 -15.14
C THR A 225 -3.71 -1.73 -15.97
N ILE A 226 -4.63 -2.69 -16.02
CA ILE A 226 -5.91 -2.56 -16.74
C ILE A 226 -6.72 -1.39 -16.17
N ARG A 227 -6.83 -1.30 -14.84
CA ARG A 227 -7.48 -0.18 -14.15
C ARG A 227 -6.83 1.17 -14.52
N GLY A 228 -5.50 1.23 -14.50
CA GLY A 228 -4.73 2.43 -14.82
C GLY A 228 -4.98 2.91 -16.25
N VAL A 229 -4.90 2.00 -17.23
CA VAL A 229 -5.20 2.31 -18.65
C VAL A 229 -6.64 2.80 -18.82
N ALA A 230 -7.61 2.12 -18.19
CA ALA A 230 -9.02 2.52 -18.26
C ALA A 230 -9.26 3.91 -17.64
N THR A 231 -8.55 4.22 -16.55
CA THR A 231 -8.62 5.53 -15.89
C THR A 231 -8.01 6.63 -16.76
N GLY A 232 -6.83 6.38 -17.34
CA GLY A 232 -6.15 7.32 -18.23
C GLY A 232 -7.00 7.69 -19.44
N LYS A 233 -7.60 6.70 -20.12
CA LYS A 233 -8.51 6.93 -21.27
C LYS A 233 -9.72 7.82 -20.91
N ARG A 234 -10.28 7.65 -19.70
CA ARG A 234 -11.40 8.47 -19.23
C ARG A 234 -10.98 9.91 -18.95
N ILE A 235 -9.81 10.11 -18.37
CA ILE A 235 -9.26 11.44 -18.09
C ILE A 235 -8.94 12.17 -19.40
N GLU A 236 -8.30 11.50 -20.35
CA GLU A 236 -7.97 12.08 -21.65
C GLU A 236 -9.24 12.55 -22.39
N LYS A 237 -10.31 11.74 -22.34
CA LYS A 237 -11.61 12.13 -22.91
C LYS A 237 -12.17 13.41 -22.26
N LEU A 238 -12.12 13.51 -20.93
CA LEU A 238 -12.61 14.70 -20.21
C LEU A 238 -11.76 15.95 -20.50
N GLN A 239 -10.44 15.79 -20.61
CA GLN A 239 -9.55 16.89 -20.97
C GLN A 239 -9.81 17.39 -22.39
N LYS A 240 -9.99 16.49 -23.37
CA LYS A 240 -10.36 16.86 -24.75
C LYS A 240 -11.69 17.59 -24.81
N GLN A 241 -12.69 17.15 -24.04
CA GLN A 241 -13.99 17.83 -23.95
C GLN A 241 -13.87 19.23 -23.35
N ALA A 242 -13.08 19.40 -22.29
CA ALA A 242 -12.83 20.71 -21.68
C ALA A 242 -12.11 21.67 -22.64
N LEU A 243 -11.11 21.18 -23.39
CA LEU A 243 -10.41 21.96 -24.42
C LEU A 243 -11.35 22.40 -25.55
N ALA A 244 -12.20 21.49 -26.06
CA ALA A 244 -13.15 21.80 -27.12
C ALA A 244 -14.19 22.85 -26.72
N LEU A 245 -14.59 22.89 -25.44
CA LEU A 245 -15.49 23.92 -24.90
C LEU A 245 -14.79 25.28 -24.68
N ALA A 246 -13.46 25.28 -24.54
CA ALA A 246 -12.66 26.48 -24.29
C ALA A 246 -12.15 27.17 -25.58
N SER A 247 -12.14 26.47 -26.72
CA SER A 247 -11.86 27.06 -28.02
C SER A 247 -13.12 27.73 -28.56
N PRO A 248 -13.19 29.08 -28.68
CA PRO A 248 -14.33 29.74 -29.29
C PRO A 248 -14.47 29.26 -30.74
N ALA A 249 -15.71 28.99 -31.16
CA ALA A 249 -16.03 28.72 -32.55
C ALA A 249 -15.57 29.92 -33.39
N THR A 250 -14.47 29.76 -34.12
CA THR A 250 -14.04 30.66 -35.19
C THR A 250 -14.90 30.44 -36.43
#